data_AF-A0A1S8WLJ9-F1
#
_entry.id   AF-A0A1S8WLJ9-F1
#
_cell.length_a   1.000
_cell.length_b   1.000
_cell.length_c   1.000
_cell.angle_alpha   90.00
_cell.angle_beta   90.00
_cell.angle_gamma   90.00
#
_symmetry.space_group_name_H-M   'P 1'
#
loop_
_entity.id
_entity.type
_entity.pdbx_description
1 polymer ?
#
loop_
_entity_poly.entity_id
_entity_poly.type
_entity_poly.pdbx_seq_one_letter_code
_entity_poly.pdbx_strand_id
1 'polypeptide(L)'
;MHDERTKTSRAARRREKRANERRAQEQALAKAASSAPNSIRFKELKAIEQRLGERNLRLCEVPSDGDCLYSSVAHQLRIQKRTAQDLLEINGCGSRISEFSDDAITSQMLRLITAEYVRKNADEFLPFMFAPETGEPLTTDEFFNYCDDIEKPSTWGGQLEVRALANALHTPIEIVQAEGPSILIGEEFIDRHPIILV
;
A
#
# COMPACT_ATOMS: atom_id res chain seq x y z
N MET A 1 2.19 -48.80 54.59
CA MET A 1 2.37 -48.09 53.30
C MET A 1 1.44 -46.90 53.29
N HIS A 2 1.94 -45.68 53.51
CA HIS A 2 1.15 -44.44 53.43
C HIS A 2 1.67 -43.62 52.25
N ASP A 3 0.82 -43.37 51.25
CA ASP A 3 1.05 -42.45 50.13
C ASP A 3 0.51 -41.08 50.54
N GLU A 4 1.37 -40.20 51.06
CA GLU A 4 1.02 -38.81 51.39
C GLU A 4 1.22 -37.92 50.15
N ARG A 5 0.16 -37.78 49.34
CA ARG A 5 0.10 -36.76 48.29
C ARG A 5 -0.17 -35.40 48.91
N THR A 6 0.90 -34.62 49.09
CA THR A 6 0.85 -33.21 49.49
C THR A 6 0.07 -32.38 48.44
N LYS A 7 -1.12 -31.90 48.81
CA LYS A 7 -1.97 -31.05 47.95
C LYS A 7 -1.35 -29.64 47.86
N THR A 8 -0.75 -29.33 46.71
CA THR A 8 -0.26 -27.98 46.39
C THR A 8 -1.35 -26.92 46.50
N SER A 9 -1.08 -25.80 47.17
CA SER A 9 -2.01 -24.68 47.36
C SER A 9 -2.48 -24.05 46.04
N ARG A 10 -3.76 -23.62 46.01
CA ARG A 10 -4.40 -22.93 44.87
C ARG A 10 -3.63 -21.67 44.42
N ALA A 11 -2.91 -21.01 45.34
CA ALA A 11 -2.08 -19.84 45.05
C ALA A 11 -0.77 -20.22 44.33
N ALA A 12 -0.14 -21.33 44.70
CA ALA A 12 1.08 -21.83 44.06
C ALA A 12 0.81 -22.23 42.60
N ARG A 13 -0.29 -22.96 42.35
CA ARG A 13 -0.72 -23.37 41.01
C ARG A 13 -1.04 -22.19 40.07
N ARG A 14 -1.55 -21.07 40.62
CA ARG A 14 -1.80 -19.83 39.85
C ARG A 14 -0.50 -19.10 39.45
N ARG A 15 0.49 -19.06 40.35
CA ARG A 15 1.81 -18.45 40.06
C ARG A 15 2.58 -19.27 39.02
N GLU A 16 2.54 -20.58 39.16
CA GLU A 16 3.17 -21.50 38.21
C GLU A 16 2.54 -21.42 36.82
N LYS A 17 1.20 -21.38 36.72
CA LYS A 17 0.50 -21.17 35.44
C LYS A 17 0.94 -19.88 34.74
N ARG A 18 0.98 -18.75 35.45
CA ARG A 18 1.43 -17.45 34.88
C ARG A 18 2.90 -17.47 34.47
N ALA A 19 3.76 -18.12 35.25
CA ALA A 19 5.17 -18.28 34.90
C ALA A 19 5.35 -19.14 33.64
N ASN A 20 4.55 -20.19 33.47
CA ASN A 20 4.59 -21.06 32.30
C ASN A 20 4.07 -20.35 31.04
N GLU A 21 2.97 -19.60 31.17
CA GLU A 21 2.43 -18.76 30.07
C GLU A 21 3.43 -17.70 29.62
N ARG A 22 4.11 -17.03 30.57
CA ARG A 22 5.14 -16.03 30.26
C ARG A 22 6.36 -16.65 29.57
N ARG A 23 6.85 -17.80 30.05
CA ARG A 23 7.94 -18.55 29.39
C ARG A 23 7.55 -19.02 28.00
N ALA A 24 6.31 -19.47 27.81
CA ALA A 24 5.81 -19.89 26.50
C ALA A 24 5.74 -18.71 25.52
N GLN A 25 5.27 -17.54 25.96
CA GLN A 25 5.27 -16.30 25.16
C GLN A 25 6.69 -15.85 24.82
N GLU A 26 7.60 -15.81 25.79
CA GLU A 26 9.01 -15.44 25.58
C GLU A 26 9.72 -16.41 24.62
N GLN A 27 9.46 -17.72 24.73
CA GLN A 27 9.97 -18.72 23.79
C GLN A 27 9.35 -18.58 22.39
N ALA A 28 8.07 -18.25 22.27
CA ALA A 28 7.42 -18.01 20.98
C ALA A 28 7.99 -16.76 20.28
N LEU A 29 8.18 -15.67 21.04
CA LEU A 29 8.84 -14.44 20.57
C LEU A 29 10.29 -14.70 20.16
N ALA A 30 11.06 -15.45 20.97
CA ALA A 30 12.44 -15.80 20.64
C ALA A 30 12.54 -16.70 19.40
N LYS A 31 11.61 -17.65 19.22
CA LYS A 31 11.54 -18.49 18.01
C LYS A 31 11.12 -17.70 16.77
N ALA A 32 10.20 -16.74 16.91
CA ALA A 32 9.83 -15.84 15.82
C ALA A 32 10.97 -14.89 15.44
N ALA A 33 11.73 -14.39 16.43
CA ALA A 33 12.89 -13.54 16.21
C ALA A 33 14.07 -14.31 15.58
N SER A 34 14.28 -15.58 15.94
CA SER A 34 15.36 -16.40 15.36
C SER A 34 15.08 -16.90 13.95
N SER A 35 13.79 -17.04 13.57
CA SER A 35 13.39 -17.34 12.20
C SER A 35 13.24 -16.09 11.31
N ALA A 36 13.19 -14.89 11.91
CA ALA A 36 13.05 -13.63 11.18
C ALA A 36 14.09 -13.42 10.04
N PRO A 37 15.40 -13.71 10.21
CA PRO A 37 16.40 -13.54 9.14
C PRO A 37 16.25 -14.54 7.97
N ASN A 38 15.54 -15.65 8.19
CA ASN A 38 15.26 -16.65 7.17
C ASN A 38 13.82 -16.62 6.66
N SER A 39 13.01 -15.69 7.17
CA SER A 39 11.65 -15.49 6.70
C SER A 39 11.65 -15.05 5.24
N ILE A 40 10.62 -15.46 4.50
CA ILE A 40 10.43 -15.05 3.10
C ILE A 40 10.42 -13.51 3.01
N ARG A 41 9.66 -12.85 3.88
CA ARG A 41 9.58 -11.38 3.98
C ARG A 41 10.94 -10.70 4.14
N PHE A 42 11.82 -11.22 5.00
CA PHE A 42 13.15 -10.63 5.19
C PHE A 42 14.03 -10.78 3.95
N LYS A 43 13.95 -11.94 3.27
CA LYS A 43 14.67 -12.18 2.02
C LYS A 43 14.16 -11.26 0.90
N GLU A 44 12.85 -11.10 0.79
CA GLU A 44 12.20 -10.20 -0.16
C GLU A 44 12.63 -8.75 0.05
N LEU A 45 12.54 -8.26 1.30
CA LEU A 45 12.95 -6.91 1.66
C LEU A 45 14.43 -6.67 1.34
N LYS A 46 15.31 -7.63 1.67
CA LYS A 46 16.73 -7.53 1.36
C LYS A 46 17.01 -7.52 -0.14
N ALA A 47 16.29 -8.32 -0.92
CA ALA A 47 16.42 -8.35 -2.38
C ALA A 47 15.99 -7.00 -3.00
N ILE A 48 14.90 -6.42 -2.51
CA ILE A 48 14.44 -5.08 -2.85
C ILE A 48 15.51 -4.03 -2.50
N GLU A 49 16.02 -4.02 -1.27
CA GLU A 49 17.03 -3.06 -0.83
C GLU A 49 18.30 -3.14 -1.67
N GLN A 50 18.73 -4.35 -2.04
CA GLN A 50 19.86 -4.55 -2.93
C GLN A 50 19.61 -3.92 -4.31
N ARG A 51 18.45 -4.20 -4.94
CA ARG A 51 18.09 -3.63 -6.24
C ARG A 51 18.00 -2.11 -6.22
N LEU A 52 17.45 -1.54 -5.15
CA LEU A 52 17.41 -0.09 -4.96
C LEU A 52 18.84 0.46 -4.79
N GLY A 53 19.69 -0.21 -4.02
CA GLY A 53 21.09 0.17 -3.80
C GLY A 53 21.93 0.21 -5.08
N GLU A 54 21.74 -0.75 -5.98
CA GLU A 54 22.38 -0.78 -7.32
C GLU A 54 22.04 0.46 -8.16
N ARG A 55 20.90 1.12 -7.87
CA ARG A 55 20.42 2.34 -8.53
C ARG A 55 20.67 3.61 -7.72
N ASN A 56 21.43 3.53 -6.62
CA ASN A 56 21.62 4.62 -5.65
C ASN A 56 20.30 5.13 -5.02
N LEU A 57 19.30 4.26 -4.92
CA LEU A 57 18.02 4.53 -4.27
C LEU A 57 17.99 3.91 -2.87
N ARG A 58 17.04 4.38 -2.04
CA ARG A 58 16.79 3.82 -0.70
C ARG A 58 15.31 3.61 -0.51
N LEU A 59 14.96 2.55 0.21
CA LEU A 59 13.60 2.30 0.64
C LEU A 59 13.17 3.37 1.66
N CYS A 60 11.97 3.93 1.47
CA CYS A 60 11.34 4.85 2.40
C CYS A 60 10.03 4.21 2.86
N GLU A 61 9.95 3.87 4.15
CA GLU A 61 8.74 3.27 4.70
C GLU A 61 7.61 4.31 4.77
N VAL A 62 6.44 3.91 4.27
CA VAL A 62 5.17 4.59 4.49
C VAL A 62 4.30 3.76 5.43
N PRO A 63 3.35 4.38 6.16
CA PRO A 63 2.38 3.64 6.96
C PRO A 63 1.68 2.55 6.15
N SER A 64 1.57 1.35 6.73
CA SER A 64 0.85 0.22 6.14
C SER A 64 -0.66 0.30 6.45
N ASP A 65 -1.29 1.38 5.98
CA ASP A 65 -2.74 1.59 6.02
C ASP A 65 -3.34 1.55 4.61
N GLY A 66 -4.65 1.78 4.49
CA GLY A 66 -5.30 1.77 3.18
C GLY A 66 -4.96 2.99 2.30
N ASP A 67 -4.13 3.93 2.77
CA ASP A 67 -3.65 5.10 2.02
C ASP A 67 -2.22 4.93 1.50
N CYS A 68 -1.58 3.78 1.72
CA CYS A 68 -0.16 3.55 1.44
C CYS A 68 0.22 3.82 -0.03
N LEU A 69 -0.62 3.45 -1.00
CA LEU A 69 -0.40 3.72 -2.43
C LEU A 69 -0.26 5.23 -2.67
N TYR A 70 -1.27 6.00 -2.26
CA TYR A 70 -1.32 7.44 -2.46
C TYR A 70 -0.25 8.17 -1.67
N SER A 71 0.03 7.74 -0.44
CA SER A 71 1.10 8.29 0.40
C SER A 71 2.49 8.09 -0.24
N SER A 72 2.73 6.93 -0.85
CA SER A 72 3.98 6.65 -1.57
C SER A 72 4.14 7.51 -2.82
N VAL A 73 3.06 7.67 -3.59
CA VAL A 73 3.05 8.52 -4.79
C VAL A 73 3.24 9.99 -4.42
N ALA A 74 2.54 10.50 -3.40
CA ALA A 74 2.71 11.86 -2.89
C ALA A 74 4.16 12.12 -2.45
N HIS A 75 4.77 11.15 -1.75
CA HIS A 75 6.17 11.23 -1.35
C HIS A 75 7.12 11.33 -2.55
N GLN A 76 6.93 10.51 -3.58
CA GLN A 76 7.73 10.54 -4.82
C GLN A 76 7.57 11.86 -5.58
N LEU A 77 6.34 12.34 -5.74
CA LEU A 77 6.05 13.62 -6.40
C LEU A 77 6.74 14.80 -5.68
N ARG A 78 6.76 14.79 -4.35
CA ARG A 78 7.49 15.79 -3.55
C ARG A 78 9.00 15.74 -3.78
N ILE A 79 9.60 14.54 -3.89
CA ILE A 79 11.03 14.39 -4.23
C ILE A 79 11.32 14.95 -5.62
N GLN A 80 10.39 14.76 -6.56
CA GLN A 80 10.47 15.31 -7.91
C GLN A 80 10.15 16.82 -7.98
N LYS A 81 9.92 17.48 -6.83
CA LYS A 81 9.58 18.91 -6.73
C LYS A 81 8.30 19.30 -7.47
N ARG A 82 7.36 18.36 -7.58
CA ARG A 82 6.01 18.62 -8.08
C ARG A 82 5.18 19.30 -6.99
N THR A 83 4.29 20.19 -7.41
CA THR A 83 3.39 20.97 -6.58
C THR A 83 1.93 20.61 -6.86
N ALA A 84 1.01 21.00 -5.97
CA ALA A 84 -0.42 20.89 -6.24
C ALA A 84 -0.82 21.65 -7.52
N GLN A 85 -0.18 22.79 -7.79
CA GLN A 85 -0.40 23.58 -9.00
C GLN A 85 -0.05 22.81 -10.27
N ASP A 86 1.07 22.06 -10.29
CA ASP A 86 1.41 21.20 -11.43
C ASP A 86 0.33 20.14 -11.69
N LEU A 87 -0.30 19.61 -10.64
CA LEU A 87 -1.37 18.61 -10.80
C LEU A 87 -2.68 19.26 -11.30
N LEU A 88 -2.99 20.47 -10.83
CA LEU A 88 -4.13 21.26 -11.31
C LEU A 88 -4.00 21.63 -12.79
N GLU A 89 -2.81 21.96 -13.25
CA GLU A 89 -2.55 22.30 -14.66
C GLU A 89 -2.77 21.10 -15.59
N ILE A 90 -2.38 19.89 -15.16
CA ILE A 90 -2.58 18.66 -15.93
C ILE A 90 -4.06 18.26 -15.96
N ASN A 91 -4.76 18.37 -14.82
CA ASN A 91 -6.13 17.87 -14.68
C ASN A 91 -7.21 18.91 -15.02
N GLY A 92 -6.84 20.19 -15.15
CA GLY A 92 -7.71 21.30 -15.54
C GLY A 92 -8.43 21.99 -14.37
N CYS A 93 -8.96 23.18 -14.65
CA CYS A 93 -9.56 24.11 -13.67
C CYS A 93 -10.92 23.65 -13.09
N GLY A 94 -11.54 22.60 -13.65
CA GLY A 94 -12.81 22.06 -13.16
C GLY A 94 -12.68 21.00 -12.06
N SER A 95 -11.46 20.68 -11.62
CA SER A 95 -11.24 19.60 -10.65
C SER A 95 -11.51 20.04 -9.22
N ARG A 96 -12.07 19.14 -8.41
CA ARG A 96 -12.30 19.29 -6.95
C ARG A 96 -11.00 19.50 -6.15
N ILE A 97 -9.84 19.34 -6.80
CA ILE A 97 -8.53 19.64 -6.22
C ILE A 97 -8.38 21.14 -5.89
N SER A 98 -9.09 22.05 -6.56
CA SER A 98 -8.97 23.49 -6.27
C SER A 98 -9.42 23.87 -4.85
N GLU A 99 -10.11 22.98 -4.14
CA GLU A 99 -10.51 23.15 -2.75
C GLU A 99 -9.33 23.00 -1.76
N PHE A 100 -8.21 22.44 -2.21
CA PHE A 100 -7.00 22.26 -1.40
C PHE A 100 -6.10 23.49 -1.56
N SER A 101 -6.14 24.39 -0.58
CA SER A 101 -5.42 25.67 -0.58
C SER A 101 -3.95 25.58 -0.14
N ASP A 102 -3.40 24.37 0.00
CA ASP A 102 -2.02 24.12 0.42
C ASP A 102 -1.21 23.64 -0.80
N ASP A 103 0.04 24.08 -0.94
CA ASP A 103 0.96 23.66 -2.00
C ASP A 103 1.34 22.17 -1.87
N ALA A 104 1.07 21.56 -0.70
CA ALA A 104 1.38 20.17 -0.40
C ALA A 104 0.47 19.18 -1.16
N ILE A 105 1.10 18.26 -1.88
CA ILE A 105 0.42 17.10 -2.49
C ILE A 105 0.03 16.11 -1.38
N THR A 106 -1.27 15.83 -1.24
CA THR A 106 -1.81 14.93 -0.22
C THR A 106 -2.39 13.65 -0.81
N SER A 107 -2.52 12.61 0.02
CA SER A 107 -3.18 11.35 -0.38
C SER A 107 -4.63 11.58 -0.83
N GLN A 108 -5.36 12.48 -0.16
CA GLN A 108 -6.73 12.83 -0.54
C GLN A 108 -6.80 13.47 -1.93
N MET A 109 -5.85 14.35 -2.26
CA MET A 109 -5.78 14.98 -3.57
C MET A 109 -5.55 13.95 -4.67
N LEU A 110 -4.64 13.00 -4.45
CA LEU A 110 -4.36 11.93 -5.41
C LEU A 110 -5.54 10.95 -5.56
N ARG A 111 -6.28 10.68 -4.48
CA ARG A 111 -7.53 9.91 -4.55
C ARG A 111 -8.56 10.59 -5.45
N LEU A 112 -8.76 11.89 -5.30
CA LEU A 112 -9.70 12.66 -6.14
C LEU A 112 -9.27 12.64 -7.61
N ILE A 113 -7.99 12.86 -7.90
CA ILE A 113 -7.42 12.77 -9.25
C ILE A 113 -7.70 11.38 -9.86
N THR A 114 -7.46 10.34 -9.08
CA THR A 114 -7.62 8.95 -9.52
C THR A 114 -9.09 8.63 -9.81
N ALA A 115 -9.99 8.94 -8.88
CA ALA A 115 -11.43 8.74 -9.06
C ALA A 115 -11.98 9.54 -10.24
N GLU A 116 -11.56 10.79 -10.40
CA GLU A 116 -11.96 11.64 -11.53
C GLU A 116 -11.48 11.07 -12.86
N TYR A 117 -10.24 10.58 -12.93
CA TYR A 117 -9.69 9.96 -14.13
C TYR A 117 -10.42 8.66 -14.48
N VAL A 118 -10.59 7.74 -13.52
CA VAL A 118 -11.31 6.47 -13.73
C VAL A 118 -12.73 6.76 -14.23
N ARG A 119 -13.43 7.69 -13.58
CA ARG A 119 -14.81 8.06 -13.92
C ARG A 119 -14.96 8.64 -15.33
N LYS A 120 -13.97 9.42 -15.81
CA LYS A 120 -13.97 10.01 -17.15
C LYS A 120 -13.63 9.02 -18.26
N ASN A 121 -12.92 7.94 -17.94
CA ASN A 121 -12.42 6.95 -18.91
C ASN A 121 -13.07 5.57 -18.68
N ALA A 122 -14.36 5.53 -18.33
CA ALA A 122 -15.04 4.33 -17.86
C ALA A 122 -14.90 3.12 -18.81
N ASP A 123 -14.85 3.35 -20.12
CA ASP A 123 -14.66 2.34 -21.16
C ASP A 123 -13.30 1.63 -21.09
N GLU A 124 -12.27 2.28 -20.56
CA GLU A 124 -10.95 1.69 -20.35
C GLU A 124 -10.87 0.83 -19.08
N PHE A 125 -11.71 1.11 -18.08
CA PHE A 125 -11.64 0.50 -16.75
C PHE A 125 -12.70 -0.58 -16.53
N LEU A 126 -13.95 -0.29 -16.89
CA LEU A 126 -15.10 -1.16 -16.65
C LEU A 126 -14.92 -2.61 -17.15
N PRO A 127 -14.32 -2.87 -18.33
CA PRO A 127 -14.13 -4.24 -18.81
C PRO A 127 -13.27 -5.14 -17.91
N PHE A 128 -12.50 -4.55 -16.99
CA PHE A 128 -11.60 -5.26 -16.09
C PHE A 128 -12.14 -5.35 -14.65
N MET A 129 -13.34 -4.82 -14.38
CA MET A 129 -13.91 -4.78 -13.04
C MET A 129 -14.96 -5.87 -12.82
N PHE A 130 -14.76 -6.66 -11.77
CA PHE A 130 -15.62 -7.78 -11.40
C PHE A 130 -15.98 -7.70 -9.92
N ALA A 131 -17.22 -8.03 -9.58
CA ALA A 131 -17.68 -8.09 -8.20
C ALA A 131 -16.90 -9.20 -7.45
N PRO A 132 -16.24 -8.90 -6.31
CA PRO A 132 -15.42 -9.89 -5.60
C PRO A 132 -16.20 -11.14 -5.15
N GLU A 133 -17.47 -10.97 -4.79
CA GLU A 133 -18.31 -12.03 -4.24
C GLU A 133 -18.88 -12.96 -5.31
N THR A 134 -19.23 -12.42 -6.49
CA THR A 134 -19.90 -13.18 -7.56
C THR A 134 -18.98 -13.52 -8.72
N GLY A 135 -17.89 -12.77 -8.91
CA GLY A 135 -17.01 -12.86 -10.07
C GLY A 135 -17.66 -12.38 -11.37
N GLU A 136 -18.83 -11.72 -11.29
CA GLU A 136 -19.51 -11.16 -12.46
C GLU A 136 -18.98 -9.76 -12.79
N PRO A 137 -19.01 -9.34 -14.07
CA PRO A 137 -18.65 -7.98 -14.44
C PRO A 137 -19.50 -6.96 -13.68
N LEU A 138 -18.87 -5.86 -13.24
CA LEU A 138 -19.61 -4.78 -12.58
C LEU A 138 -20.63 -4.14 -13.53
N THR A 139 -21.78 -3.79 -12.99
CA THR A 139 -22.73 -2.89 -13.65
C THR A 139 -22.18 -1.47 -13.68
N THR A 140 -22.77 -0.63 -14.54
CA THR A 140 -22.43 0.80 -14.61
C THR A 140 -22.64 1.52 -13.27
N ASP A 141 -23.70 1.17 -12.53
CA ASP A 141 -23.97 1.79 -11.22
C ASP A 141 -22.94 1.37 -10.17
N GLU A 142 -22.55 0.09 -10.15
CA GLU A 142 -21.49 -0.40 -9.26
C GLU A 142 -20.13 0.20 -9.59
N PHE A 143 -19.85 0.46 -10.87
CA PHE A 143 -18.65 1.17 -11.29
C PHE A 143 -18.61 2.61 -10.77
N PHE A 144 -19.73 3.34 -10.79
CA PHE A 144 -19.75 4.69 -10.21
C PHE A 144 -19.60 4.65 -8.69
N ASN A 145 -20.19 3.66 -8.02
CA ASN A 145 -19.96 3.43 -6.58
C ASN A 145 -18.47 3.15 -6.29
N TYR A 146 -17.81 2.35 -7.15
CA TYR A 146 -16.37 2.10 -7.04
C TYR A 146 -15.55 3.40 -7.16
N CYS A 147 -15.89 4.28 -8.11
CA CYS A 147 -15.26 5.59 -8.24
C CYS A 147 -15.42 6.43 -6.97
N ASP A 148 -16.61 6.41 -6.36
CA ASP A 148 -16.86 7.11 -5.09
C ASP A 148 -16.09 6.49 -3.92
N ASP A 149 -15.87 5.17 -3.94
CA ASP A 149 -15.09 4.46 -2.93
C ASP A 149 -13.59 4.80 -3.01
N ILE A 150 -13.03 5.02 -4.21
CA ILE A 150 -11.63 5.47 -4.37
C ILE A 150 -11.36 6.76 -3.57
N GLU A 151 -12.33 7.68 -3.57
CA GLU A 151 -12.22 8.98 -2.89
C GLU A 151 -12.16 8.85 -1.36
N LYS A 152 -12.63 7.73 -0.80
CA LYS A 152 -12.68 7.50 0.64
C LYS A 152 -11.28 7.11 1.16
N PRO A 153 -10.83 7.71 2.27
CA PRO A 153 -9.60 7.29 2.94
C PRO A 153 -9.64 5.81 3.29
N SER A 154 -8.47 5.18 3.35
CA SER A 154 -8.33 3.75 3.66
C SER A 154 -8.95 2.75 2.67
N THR A 155 -9.55 3.20 1.55
CA THR A 155 -9.89 2.29 0.43
C THR A 155 -8.61 1.85 -0.26
N TRP A 156 -8.41 0.53 -0.35
CA TRP A 156 -7.20 -0.08 -0.91
C TRP A 156 -7.11 0.20 -2.41
N GLY A 157 -5.95 0.71 -2.84
CA GLY A 157 -5.63 0.87 -4.25
C GLY A 157 -4.86 -0.32 -4.81
N GLY A 158 -5.17 -0.72 -6.03
CA GLY A 158 -4.53 -1.80 -6.76
C GLY A 158 -3.99 -1.34 -8.12
N GLN A 159 -3.92 -2.29 -9.06
CA GLN A 159 -3.36 -2.05 -10.39
C GLN A 159 -4.17 -1.01 -11.19
N LEU A 160 -5.48 -0.96 -11.03
CA LEU A 160 -6.36 0.00 -11.72
C LEU A 160 -6.04 1.42 -11.26
N GLU A 161 -5.87 1.65 -9.96
CA GLU A 161 -5.51 2.96 -9.41
C GLU A 161 -4.11 3.37 -9.84
N VAL A 162 -3.15 2.45 -9.90
CA VAL A 162 -1.80 2.76 -10.42
C VAL A 162 -1.85 3.15 -11.89
N ARG A 163 -2.63 2.45 -12.72
CA ARG A 163 -2.83 2.81 -14.14
C ARG A 163 -3.48 4.18 -14.28
N ALA A 164 -4.54 4.45 -13.50
CA ALA A 164 -5.21 5.73 -13.49
C ALA A 164 -4.27 6.87 -13.04
N LEU A 165 -3.47 6.65 -11.99
CA LEU A 165 -2.48 7.62 -11.51
C LEU A 165 -1.40 7.91 -12.56
N ALA A 166 -0.84 6.88 -13.21
CA ALA A 166 0.18 7.07 -14.23
C ALA A 166 -0.32 7.98 -15.36
N ASN A 167 -1.55 7.72 -15.82
CA ASN A 167 -2.20 8.53 -16.83
C ASN A 167 -2.57 9.93 -16.35
N ALA A 168 -3.25 10.06 -15.21
CA ALA A 168 -3.70 11.35 -14.70
C ALA A 168 -2.55 12.30 -14.29
N LEU A 169 -1.38 11.73 -13.98
CA LEU A 169 -0.17 12.49 -13.65
C LEU A 169 0.76 12.68 -14.85
N HIS A 170 0.46 12.06 -16.00
CA HIS A 170 1.32 12.00 -17.18
C HIS A 170 2.75 11.60 -16.82
N THR A 171 2.89 10.59 -15.95
CA THR A 171 4.18 10.20 -15.37
C THR A 171 4.22 8.68 -15.25
N PRO A 172 5.30 8.01 -15.70
CA PRO A 172 5.39 6.56 -15.60
C PRO A 172 5.53 6.14 -14.14
N ILE A 173 4.95 5.00 -13.80
CA ILE A 173 5.07 4.39 -12.47
C ILE A 173 5.81 3.06 -12.62
N GLU A 174 6.95 2.94 -11.96
CA GLU A 174 7.74 1.72 -11.89
C GLU A 174 7.52 1.03 -10.53
N ILE A 175 7.07 -0.21 -10.55
CA ILE A 175 6.92 -1.05 -9.36
C ILE A 175 8.09 -2.03 -9.29
N VAL A 176 8.97 -1.83 -8.30
CA VAL A 176 10.14 -2.68 -8.05
C VAL A 176 9.71 -3.87 -7.19
N GLN A 177 9.93 -5.08 -7.68
CA GLN A 177 9.55 -6.31 -6.97
C GLN A 177 10.79 -7.01 -6.39
N ALA A 178 10.55 -7.92 -5.42
CA ALA A 178 11.58 -8.75 -4.81
C ALA A 178 12.12 -9.84 -5.74
N GLU A 179 11.34 -10.27 -6.73
CA GLU A 179 11.74 -11.23 -7.76
C GLU A 179 11.19 -10.79 -9.12
N GLY A 180 11.90 -11.12 -10.20
CA GLY A 180 11.49 -10.74 -11.56
C GLY A 180 11.87 -9.31 -11.97
N PRO A 181 11.49 -8.90 -13.20
CA PRO A 181 11.67 -7.55 -13.69
C PRO A 181 10.72 -6.57 -13.00
N SER A 182 11.12 -5.30 -12.87
CA SER A 182 10.19 -4.24 -12.46
C SER A 182 9.02 -4.13 -13.44
N ILE A 183 7.83 -3.81 -12.92
CA ILE A 183 6.65 -3.56 -13.74
C ILE A 183 6.59 -2.07 -14.04
N LEU A 184 6.56 -1.69 -15.32
CA LEU A 184 6.43 -0.32 -15.77
C LEU A 184 5.00 -0.06 -16.25
N ILE A 185 4.38 1.00 -15.75
CA ILE A 185 3.03 1.44 -16.10
C ILE A 185 3.11 2.87 -16.63
N GLY A 186 2.38 3.17 -17.71
CA GLY A 186 2.46 4.47 -18.39
C GLY A 186 3.68 4.59 -19.30
N GLU A 187 3.97 3.56 -20.11
CA GLU A 187 5.11 3.52 -21.05
C GLU A 187 5.08 4.67 -22.07
N GLU A 188 3.90 5.19 -22.35
CA GLU A 188 3.65 6.38 -23.17
C GLU A 188 4.28 7.67 -22.59
N PHE A 189 4.67 7.68 -21.32
CA PHE A 189 5.30 8.81 -20.62
C PHE A 189 6.78 8.55 -20.31
N ILE A 190 7.46 7.66 -21.05
CA ILE A 190 8.85 7.25 -20.77
C ILE A 190 9.87 8.40 -20.80
N ASP A 191 9.52 9.54 -21.38
CA ASP A 191 10.31 10.77 -21.39
C ASP A 191 10.30 11.51 -20.03
N ARG A 192 9.40 11.13 -19.11
CA ARG A 192 9.33 11.66 -17.75
C ARG A 192 10.07 10.80 -16.74
N HIS A 193 10.55 11.42 -15.68
CA HIS A 193 11.20 10.70 -14.58
C HIS A 193 10.15 9.87 -13.82
N PRO A 194 10.34 8.54 -13.68
CA PRO A 194 9.31 7.67 -13.11
C PRO A 194 9.10 7.87 -11.62
N ILE A 195 7.88 7.65 -11.18
CA ILE A 195 7.53 7.41 -9.78
C ILE A 195 7.91 5.97 -9.45
N ILE A 196 8.76 5.78 -8.45
CA ILE A 196 9.26 4.44 -8.08
C ILE A 196 8.55 3.97 -6.82
N LEU A 197 7.84 2.85 -6.93
CA LEU A 197 7.11 2.16 -5.85
C LEU A 197 7.70 0.77 -5.61
N VAL A 198 7.36 0.17 -4.48
CA VAL A 198 7.92 -1.10 -3.98
C VAL A 198 6.84 -1.97 -3.36
#